data_AF-A0A965DKU2-F1
#
_entry.id   AF-A0A965DKU2-F1
#
_cell.length_a   1.000
_cell.length_b   1.000
_cell.length_c   1.000
_cell.angle_alpha   90.00
_cell.angle_beta   90.00
_cell.angle_gamma   90.00
#
_symmetry.space_group_name_H-M   'P 1'
#
loop_
_entity.id
_entity.type
_entity.pdbx_description
1 polymer ?
#
loop_
_entity_poly.entity_id
_entity_poly.type
_entity_poly.pdbx_seq_one_letter_code
_entity_poly.pdbx_strand_id
1 'polypeptide(L)'
;MLRNYSVGLEIKCTVGNITKGANLKAGQPRINSLEGITWQAHHREVKKLFGLVWDFVKSEHDFNYPKITAVFYANNLVTDDWGEISGTEGRNTKVTGMKTSGKQKMGQGWVALIDDHDYKQIYQRIMRFST
;
A
#
# COMPACT_ATOMS: atom_id res chain seq x y z
N MET A 1 27.04 -5.38 -6.92
CA MET A 1 25.87 -5.58 -7.80
C MET A 1 24.64 -5.78 -6.90
N LEU A 2 23.78 -4.77 -6.76
CA LEU A 2 22.70 -4.71 -5.73
C LEU A 2 21.41 -5.48 -6.10
N ARG A 3 21.51 -6.55 -6.91
CA ARG A 3 20.33 -7.35 -7.30
C ARG A 3 20.67 -8.84 -7.29
N ASN A 4 20.52 -9.46 -6.13
CA ASN A 4 20.44 -10.92 -6.01
C ASN A 4 18.97 -11.35 -6.12
N TYR A 5 18.52 -11.57 -7.36
CA TYR A 5 17.43 -12.51 -7.64
C TYR A 5 18.04 -13.91 -7.47
N SER A 6 17.81 -14.63 -6.38
CA SER A 6 16.65 -15.53 -6.25
C SER A 6 16.06 -15.65 -4.83
N VAL A 7 16.48 -14.81 -3.87
CA VAL A 7 16.09 -14.93 -2.44
C VAL A 7 15.52 -13.62 -1.84
N GLY A 8 15.47 -12.53 -2.61
CA GLY A 8 14.94 -11.25 -2.13
C GLY A 8 13.42 -11.23 -1.96
N LEU A 9 12.94 -10.57 -0.91
CA LEU A 9 11.53 -10.22 -0.72
C LEU A 9 11.28 -8.83 -1.29
N GLU A 10 10.28 -8.67 -2.15
CA GLU A 10 9.87 -7.35 -2.60
C GLU A 10 9.10 -6.63 -1.48
N ILE A 11 9.55 -5.43 -1.14
CA ILE A 11 8.91 -4.55 -0.16
C ILE A 11 8.45 -3.29 -0.88
N LYS A 12 7.19 -2.91 -0.69
CA LYS A 12 6.62 -1.67 -1.24
C LYS A 12 5.89 -0.90 -0.15
N CYS A 13 6.06 0.41 -0.14
CA CYS A 13 5.32 1.30 0.75
C CYS A 13 4.33 2.16 -0.04
N THR A 14 3.24 2.55 0.62
CA THR A 14 2.27 3.50 0.08
C THR A 14 1.64 4.30 1.21
N VAL A 15 1.23 5.52 0.91
CA VAL A 15 0.40 6.37 1.78
C VAL A 15 -1.08 6.24 1.46
N GLY A 16 -1.41 5.40 0.48
CA GLY A 16 -2.76 5.22 -0.03
C GLY A 16 -3.24 6.34 -0.97
N ASN A 17 -4.38 6.10 -1.59
CA ASN A 17 -5.07 7.03 -2.48
C ASN A 17 -6.11 7.80 -1.68
N ILE A 18 -6.11 9.12 -1.81
CA ILE A 18 -7.05 10.00 -1.12
C ILE A 18 -8.15 10.50 -2.05
N THR A 19 -9.29 10.87 -1.47
CA THR A 19 -10.39 11.52 -2.20
C THR A 19 -9.89 12.72 -2.99
N LYS A 20 -10.35 12.83 -4.25
CA LYS A 20 -10.03 13.97 -5.11
C LYS A 20 -10.52 15.27 -4.45
N GLY A 21 -9.62 16.25 -4.32
CA GLY A 21 -9.92 17.51 -3.66
C GLY A 21 -9.73 17.49 -2.14
N ALA A 22 -9.25 16.39 -1.56
CA ALA A 22 -8.81 16.39 -0.16
C ALA A 22 -7.67 17.39 0.02
N ASN A 23 -7.94 18.51 0.70
CA ASN A 23 -6.99 19.59 0.94
C ASN A 23 -6.12 19.28 2.17
N LEU A 24 -5.39 18.15 2.12
CA LEU A 24 -4.52 17.69 3.19
C LEU A 24 -3.22 18.48 3.19
N LYS A 25 -2.86 19.04 4.34
CA LYS A 25 -1.56 19.69 4.56
C LYS A 25 -0.48 18.64 4.85
N ALA A 26 0.78 19.02 4.64
CA ALA A 26 1.91 18.19 5.07
C ALA A 26 1.79 17.87 6.58
N GLY A 27 2.04 16.62 6.94
CA GLY A 27 1.94 16.18 8.33
C GLY A 27 0.52 15.87 8.82
N GLN A 28 -0.54 16.01 8.01
CA GLN A 28 -1.89 15.62 8.45
C GLN A 28 -2.16 14.12 8.25
N PRO A 29 -2.90 13.48 9.17
CA PRO A 29 -3.37 12.12 8.98
C PRO A 29 -4.29 12.07 7.76
N ARG A 30 -4.15 11.01 6.97
CA ARG A 30 -4.90 10.80 5.73
C ARG A 30 -6.05 9.84 5.91
N ILE A 31 -6.11 9.15 7.05
CA ILE A 31 -7.00 8.00 7.27
C ILE A 31 -8.46 8.32 6.93
N ASN A 32 -8.97 9.48 7.36
CA ASN A 32 -10.36 9.90 7.10
C ASN A 32 -10.67 10.25 5.63
N SER A 33 -9.64 10.47 4.81
CA SER A 33 -9.76 10.79 3.39
C SER A 33 -9.30 9.62 2.51
N LEU A 34 -9.00 8.45 3.10
CA LEU A 34 -8.44 7.31 2.41
C LEU A 34 -9.53 6.54 1.65
N GLU A 35 -9.39 6.43 0.34
CA GLU A 35 -10.33 5.70 -0.53
C GLU A 35 -9.81 4.35 -0.98
N GLY A 36 -8.49 4.16 -0.97
CA GLY A 36 -7.92 2.91 -1.41
C GLY A 36 -6.45 2.76 -1.12
N ILE A 37 -5.99 1.52 -1.12
CA ILE A 37 -4.57 1.19 -1.11
C ILE A 37 -4.20 0.62 -2.48
N THR A 38 -3.06 1.06 -3.01
CA THR A 38 -2.47 0.51 -4.24
C THR A 38 -0.96 0.47 -4.05
N TRP A 39 -0.37 -0.72 -4.21
CA TRP A 39 1.07 -0.87 -4.39
C TRP A 39 1.41 -0.83 -5.88
N GLN A 40 2.54 -0.21 -6.20
CA GLN A 40 3.05 -0.08 -7.56
C GLN A 40 4.34 -0.89 -7.74
N ALA A 41 4.47 -1.51 -8.91
CA ALA A 41 5.63 -2.28 -9.31
C ALA A 41 6.12 -1.85 -10.70
N HIS A 42 7.34 -2.24 -11.06
CA HIS A 42 7.89 -2.05 -12.41
C HIS A 42 7.72 -3.28 -13.30
N HIS A 43 7.30 -4.39 -12.70
CA HIS A 43 7.23 -5.73 -13.26
C HIS A 43 5.89 -6.34 -12.82
N ARG A 44 5.27 -7.15 -13.69
CA ARG A 44 4.02 -7.84 -13.37
C ARG A 44 4.26 -9.24 -12.80
N GLU A 45 5.52 -9.67 -12.73
CA GLU A 45 5.95 -10.99 -12.33
C GLU A 45 6.14 -11.13 -10.81
N VAL A 46 5.84 -10.07 -10.04
CA VAL A 46 5.98 -10.06 -8.57
C VAL A 46 4.95 -11.00 -7.96
N LYS A 47 5.43 -12.13 -7.41
CA LYS A 47 4.62 -13.18 -6.78
C LYS A 47 4.50 -13.04 -5.26
N LYS A 48 5.55 -12.50 -4.62
CA LYS A 48 5.64 -12.32 -3.17
C LYS A 48 5.85 -10.84 -2.87
N LEU A 49 4.97 -10.25 -2.08
CA LEU A 49 5.02 -8.83 -1.73
C LEU A 49 4.79 -8.64 -0.23
N PHE A 50 5.67 -7.86 0.39
CA PHE A 50 5.48 -7.31 1.72
C PHE A 50 5.12 -5.82 1.60
N GLY A 51 3.83 -5.53 1.76
CA GLY A 51 3.23 -4.22 1.55
C GLY A 51 3.12 -3.44 2.86
N LEU A 52 3.73 -2.26 2.89
CA LEU A 52 3.63 -1.31 3.99
C LEU A 52 2.64 -0.20 3.63
N VAL A 53 1.83 0.19 4.60
CA VAL A 53 1.06 1.43 4.57
C VAL A 53 1.54 2.33 5.70
N TRP A 54 1.75 3.60 5.42
CA TRP A 54 2.17 4.58 6.42
C TRP A 54 1.36 5.87 6.31
N ASP A 55 1.25 6.58 7.43
CA ASP A 55 0.53 7.84 7.54
C ASP A 55 1.21 8.76 8.59
N PHE A 56 0.80 10.02 8.66
CA PHE A 56 1.17 10.91 9.76
C PHE A 56 0.17 10.73 10.91
N VAL A 57 0.57 9.97 11.93
CA VAL A 57 -0.30 9.63 13.06
C VAL A 57 -0.05 10.60 14.21
N LYS A 58 -1.12 10.97 14.92
CA LYS A 58 -1.04 11.79 16.13
C LYS A 58 -0.14 11.12 17.16
N SER A 59 0.78 11.90 17.72
CA SER A 59 1.63 11.49 18.82
C SER A 59 1.30 12.31 20.07
N GLU A 60 1.93 11.97 21.18
CA GLU A 60 1.85 12.76 22.42
C GLU A 60 2.53 14.14 22.31
N HIS A 61 3.26 14.40 21.23
CA HIS A 61 3.92 15.68 20.96
C HIS A 61 3.08 16.58 20.05
N ASP A 62 3.47 17.84 19.93
CA ASP A 62 2.78 18.89 19.16
C ASP A 62 2.71 18.67 17.64
N PHE A 63 3.23 17.55 17.14
CA PHE A 63 3.16 17.20 15.72
C PHE A 63 2.87 15.72 15.47
N ASN A 64 2.29 15.43 14.30
CA ASN A 64 2.05 14.07 13.84
C ASN A 64 3.31 13.51 13.18
N TYR A 65 3.62 12.25 13.47
CA TYR A 65 4.84 11.60 12.99
C TYR A 65 4.51 10.55 11.93
N PRO A 66 5.39 10.37 10.93
CA PRO A 66 5.26 9.27 9.99
C PRO A 66 5.36 7.94 10.76
N LYS A 67 4.32 7.12 10.66
CA LYS A 67 4.25 5.80 11.31
C LYS A 67 3.73 4.78 10.31
N ILE A 68 4.26 3.56 10.37
CA ILE A 68 3.67 2.40 9.68
C ILE A 68 2.36 2.06 10.37
N THR A 69 1.26 2.13 9.63
CA THR A 69 -0.10 1.96 10.16
C THR A 69 -0.71 0.62 9.79
N ALA A 70 -0.21 -0.02 8.73
CA ALA A 70 -0.57 -1.39 8.38
C ALA A 70 0.54 -2.10 7.60
N VAL A 71 0.57 -3.42 7.73
CA VAL A 71 1.48 -4.33 7.04
C VAL A 71 0.66 -5.49 6.46
N PHE A 72 0.92 -5.80 5.20
CA PHE A 72 0.25 -6.86 4.45
C PHE A 72 1.27 -7.74 3.74
N TYR A 73 0.93 -8.99 3.53
CA TYR A 73 1.77 -9.96 2.83
C TYR A 73 0.94 -10.83 1.90
N ALA A 74 1.44 -11.05 0.69
CA ALA A 74 0.93 -12.10 -0.19
C ALA A 74 2.10 -12.85 -0.80
N ASN A 75 1.94 -14.16 -0.97
CA ASN A 75 2.92 -15.03 -1.63
C ASN A 75 2.38 -15.76 -2.87
N ASN A 76 1.14 -15.43 -3.26
CA ASN A 76 0.36 -16.08 -4.31
C ASN A 76 -0.14 -15.07 -5.35
N LEU A 77 0.56 -13.94 -5.52
CA LEU A 77 0.26 -12.97 -6.57
C LEU A 77 0.59 -13.56 -7.95
N VAL A 78 -0.23 -13.24 -8.93
CA VAL A 78 -0.06 -13.64 -10.34
C VAL A 78 -0.04 -12.42 -11.25
N THR A 79 0.40 -12.59 -12.49
CA THR A 79 0.53 -11.50 -13.49
C THR A 79 -0.75 -10.67 -13.67
N ASP A 80 -1.92 -11.30 -13.52
CA ASP A 80 -3.21 -10.65 -13.68
C ASP A 80 -3.66 -9.82 -12.48
N ASP A 81 -3.02 -10.01 -11.31
CA ASP A 81 -3.19 -9.14 -10.14
C ASP A 81 -2.57 -7.76 -10.34
N TRP A 82 -1.76 -7.60 -11.38
CA TRP A 82 -1.12 -6.35 -11.77
C TRP A 82 -1.78 -5.78 -13.03
N GLY A 83 -1.95 -4.46 -13.04
CA GLY A 83 -2.39 -3.69 -14.20
C GLY A 83 -1.43 -3.84 -15.38
N GLU A 84 -1.86 -3.36 -16.55
CA GLU A 84 -0.94 -3.16 -17.66
C GLU A 84 0.16 -2.16 -17.28
N ILE A 85 1.34 -2.36 -17.84
CA ILE A 85 2.47 -1.46 -17.61
C ILE A 85 2.17 -0.14 -18.32
N SER A 86 2.11 0.95 -17.56
CA SER A 86 1.90 2.31 -18.04
C SER A 86 3.22 3.08 -18.12
N GLY A 87 3.28 4.11 -18.97
CA GLY A 87 4.48 4.96 -19.16
C GLY A 87 5.36 4.56 -20.33
N THR A 88 4.79 4.05 -21.41
CA THR A 88 5.50 3.77 -22.68
C THR A 88 5.81 5.03 -23.49
N GLU A 89 5.10 6.13 -23.25
CA GLU A 89 5.31 7.42 -23.91
C GLU A 89 5.33 8.57 -22.87
N GLY A 90 6.38 9.41 -22.89
CA GLY A 90 6.47 10.64 -22.11
C GLY A 90 6.73 10.54 -20.59
N ARG A 91 6.70 9.33 -19.99
CA ARG A 91 7.12 9.11 -18.58
C ARG A 91 8.44 8.35 -18.54
N ASN A 92 9.37 8.82 -17.70
CA ASN A 92 10.70 8.22 -17.56
C ASN A 92 10.69 6.81 -16.91
N THR A 93 9.58 6.38 -16.29
CA THR A 93 9.53 5.14 -15.50
C THR A 93 8.27 4.33 -15.80
N LYS A 94 8.48 3.08 -16.23
CA LYS A 94 7.43 2.07 -16.40
C LYS A 94 6.86 1.68 -15.05
N VAL A 95 5.54 1.79 -14.87
CA VAL A 95 4.86 1.40 -13.62
C VAL A 95 3.56 0.65 -13.90
N THR A 96 3.27 -0.33 -13.05
CA THR A 96 1.98 -1.02 -12.98
C THR A 96 1.41 -0.86 -11.57
N GLY A 97 0.09 -0.72 -11.46
CA GLY A 97 -0.63 -0.68 -10.20
C GLY A 97 -1.32 -2.02 -9.92
N MET A 98 -1.36 -2.43 -8.66
CA MET A 98 -2.09 -3.62 -8.23
C MET A 98 -3.61 -3.47 -8.43
N LYS A 99 -4.24 -4.46 -9.07
CA LYS A 99 -5.69 -4.56 -9.28
C LYS A 99 -6.40 -5.05 -8.01
N THR A 100 -7.73 -4.98 -8.01
CA THR A 100 -8.57 -5.43 -6.89
C THR A 100 -8.30 -6.87 -6.46
N SER A 101 -8.03 -7.79 -7.39
CA SER A 101 -7.72 -9.20 -7.06
C SER A 101 -6.43 -9.32 -6.23
N GLY A 102 -5.37 -8.60 -6.60
CA GLY A 102 -4.13 -8.53 -5.83
C GLY A 102 -4.35 -7.93 -4.45
N LYS A 103 -5.12 -6.83 -4.37
CA LYS A 103 -5.44 -6.19 -3.08
C LYS A 103 -6.19 -7.13 -2.13
N GLN A 104 -7.10 -7.94 -2.64
CA GLN A 104 -7.82 -8.94 -1.83
C GLN A 104 -6.84 -9.98 -1.26
N LYS A 105 -5.90 -10.48 -2.05
CA LYS A 105 -4.84 -11.39 -1.57
C LYS A 105 -3.97 -10.74 -0.50
N MET A 106 -3.57 -9.48 -0.71
CA MET A 106 -2.83 -8.71 0.29
C MET A 106 -3.63 -8.54 1.58
N GLY A 107 -4.93 -8.23 1.48
CA GLY A 107 -5.83 -8.08 2.63
C GLY A 107 -6.01 -9.38 3.41
N GLN A 108 -6.13 -10.53 2.74
CA GLN A 108 -6.18 -11.84 3.38
C GLN A 108 -4.91 -12.18 4.17
N GLY A 109 -3.76 -11.67 3.74
CA GLY A 109 -2.50 -11.80 4.46
C GLY A 109 -2.10 -10.54 5.23
N TRP A 110 -3.05 -9.84 5.86
CA TRP A 110 -2.71 -8.79 6.81
C TRP A 110 -1.80 -9.35 7.91
N VAL A 111 -0.80 -8.56 8.31
CA VAL A 111 0.25 -8.99 9.26
C VAL A 111 0.19 -8.17 10.54
N ALA A 112 0.04 -6.85 10.41
CA ALA A 112 -0.02 -5.93 11.54
C ALA A 112 -0.86 -4.71 11.17
N LEU A 113 -1.58 -4.18 12.15
CA LEU A 113 -2.29 -2.91 12.08
C LEU A 113 -1.90 -2.08 13.30
N ILE A 114 -1.88 -0.77 13.16
CA ILE A 114 -1.81 0.12 14.32
C ILE A 114 -3.01 -0.13 15.24
N ASP A 115 -2.78 -0.04 16.55
CA ASP A 115 -3.84 -0.15 17.54
C ASP A 115 -4.63 1.15 17.66
N ASP A 116 -5.40 1.45 16.61
CA ASP A 116 -6.29 2.60 16.52
C ASP A 116 -7.58 2.18 15.81
N HIS A 117 -8.73 2.56 16.36
CA HIS A 117 -10.04 2.14 15.88
C HIS A 117 -10.31 2.56 14.44
N ASP A 118 -10.03 3.83 14.11
CA ASP A 118 -10.34 4.41 12.80
C ASP A 118 -9.50 3.74 11.71
N TYR A 119 -8.21 3.53 12.01
CA TYR A 119 -7.30 2.83 11.10
C TYR A 119 -7.74 1.39 10.86
N LYS A 120 -8.05 0.63 11.91
CA LYS A 120 -8.51 -0.76 11.79
C LYS A 120 -9.77 -0.85 10.93
N GLN A 121 -10.78 -0.04 11.24
CA GLN A 121 -12.06 -0.05 10.53
C GLN A 121 -11.89 0.29 9.03
N ILE A 122 -11.09 1.31 8.72
CA ILE A 122 -10.86 1.74 7.34
C ILE A 122 -10.06 0.69 6.55
N TYR A 123 -9.03 0.08 7.15
CA TYR A 123 -8.26 -0.96 6.47
C TYR A 123 -9.10 -2.21 6.23
N GLN A 124 -9.86 -2.69 7.21
CA GLN A 124 -10.79 -3.81 7.03
C GLN A 124 -11.76 -3.55 5.88
N ARG A 125 -12.33 -2.34 5.78
CA ARG A 125 -13.24 -1.94 4.70
C ARG A 125 -12.56 -1.94 3.33
N ILE A 126 -11.42 -1.27 3.21
CA ILE A 126 -10.72 -1.06 1.92
C ILE A 126 -10.11 -2.36 1.41
N MET A 127 -9.48 -3.12 2.31
CA MET A 127 -8.74 -4.34 1.98
C MET A 127 -9.59 -5.60 2.11
N ARG A 128 -10.83 -5.48 2.60
CA ARG A 128 -11.85 -6.54 2.70
C ARG A 128 -11.38 -7.75 3.49
N PHE A 129 -10.95 -7.52 4.72
CA PHE A 129 -10.56 -8.58 5.67
C PHE A 129 -11.20 -8.33 7.04
N SER A 130 -11.14 -9.34 7.90
CA SER A 130 -11.59 -9.29 9.30
C SER A 130 -10.39 -9.53 10.21
N THR A 131 -10.39 -8.91 11.39
CA THR A 131 -9.39 -9.12 12.46
C THR A 131 -9.95 -9.96 13.59
#